data_AF-A0A3M2TBE2-F1
#
_entry.id   AF-A0A3M2TBE2-F1
#
_cell.length_a   1.000
_cell.length_b   1.000
_cell.length_c   1.000
_cell.angle_alpha   90.00
_cell.angle_beta   90.00
_cell.angle_gamma   90.00
#
_symmetry.space_group_name_H-M   'P 1'
#
loop_
_entity.id
_entity.type
_entity.pdbx_description
1 polymer ?
#
loop_
_entity_poly.entity_id
_entity_poly.type
_entity_poly.pdbx_seq_one_letter_code
_entity_poly.pdbx_strand_id
1 'polypeptide(L)'
;MKLNADFTQQHLAPFKSHIHTMPPAQTWLKMTAAGIGICIGGPALVQYLRPSDKELFDRYSPDIQQRSLEEGPRRAQEFDDYVNRLKEWSKSDKSIWIAAQEQHRQKQETAQAQAQQAQGTSESERNAAAQREEMRKELLGSGK
;
A
#
# COMPACT_ATOMS: atom_id res chain seq x y z
N MET A 1 -10.44 58.28 -67.10
CA MET A 1 -9.28 57.60 -66.49
C MET A 1 -9.59 57.39 -65.00
N LYS A 2 -10.30 56.30 -64.67
CA LYS A 2 -10.58 55.88 -63.29
C LYS A 2 -10.33 54.37 -63.26
N LEU A 3 -9.06 54.01 -63.15
CA LEU A 3 -8.62 52.64 -62.91
C LEU A 3 -7.58 52.74 -61.79
N ASN A 4 -7.61 51.78 -60.85
CA ASN A 4 -6.61 51.54 -59.79
C ASN A 4 -6.94 52.07 -58.38
N ALA A 5 -8.18 51.99 -57.92
CA ALA A 5 -8.48 52.13 -56.48
C ALA A 5 -9.15 50.89 -55.84
N ASP A 6 -9.62 49.92 -56.63
CA ASP A 6 -10.36 48.76 -56.11
C ASP A 6 -9.52 47.48 -55.96
N PHE A 7 -8.27 47.45 -56.46
CA PHE A 7 -7.49 46.20 -56.52
C PHE A 7 -6.68 45.88 -55.24
N THR A 8 -6.45 46.85 -54.36
CA THR A 8 -5.62 46.65 -53.15
C THR A 8 -6.40 46.24 -51.91
N GLN A 9 -7.74 46.22 -51.97
CA GLN A 9 -8.61 45.92 -50.82
C GLN A 9 -9.01 44.44 -50.69
N GLN A 10 -8.45 43.53 -51.48
CA GLN A 10 -8.84 42.10 -51.47
C GLN A 10 -7.86 41.16 -50.75
N HIS A 11 -6.76 41.66 -50.17
CA HIS A 11 -5.74 40.83 -49.51
C HIS A 11 -5.66 40.95 -47.98
N LEU A 12 -6.66 41.53 -47.31
CA LEU A 12 -6.73 41.46 -45.84
C LEU A 12 -8.08 40.90 -45.41
N ALA A 13 -8.31 39.61 -45.72
CA ALA A 13 -9.26 38.83 -44.95
C ALA A 13 -8.75 38.76 -43.50
N PRO A 14 -9.53 39.16 -42.48
CA PRO A 14 -9.15 38.88 -41.11
C PRO A 14 -9.16 37.37 -40.95
N PHE A 15 -7.98 36.80 -40.66
CA PHE A 15 -7.86 35.45 -40.13
C PHE A 15 -8.78 35.39 -38.90
N LYS A 16 -9.99 34.86 -39.10
CA LYS A 16 -11.03 34.76 -38.09
C LYS A 16 -10.48 33.85 -37.02
N SER A 17 -9.90 34.46 -36.00
CA SER A 17 -9.37 33.77 -34.84
C SER A 17 -10.49 32.89 -34.29
N HIS A 18 -10.25 31.58 -34.33
CA HIS A 18 -11.11 30.56 -33.76
C HIS A 18 -10.99 30.66 -32.23
N ILE A 19 -11.45 31.79 -31.68
CA ILE A 19 -11.49 32.04 -30.25
C ILE A 19 -12.73 31.34 -29.73
N HIS A 20 -12.46 30.18 -29.13
CA HIS A 20 -13.26 29.42 -28.17
C HIS A 20 -14.58 30.10 -27.78
N THR A 21 -15.67 29.75 -28.47
CA THR A 21 -17.03 30.10 -28.03
C THR A 21 -17.25 29.37 -26.71
N MET A 22 -17.28 30.08 -25.58
CA MET A 22 -17.67 29.44 -24.32
C MET A 22 -19.06 28.82 -24.52
N PRO A 23 -19.23 27.51 -24.25
CA PRO A 23 -20.54 26.89 -24.39
C PRO A 23 -21.54 27.61 -23.47
N PRO A 24 -22.82 27.73 -23.86
CA PRO A 24 -23.82 28.38 -23.02
C PRO A 24 -23.88 27.72 -21.64
N ALA A 25 -24.20 28.48 -20.59
CA ALA A 25 -24.24 27.99 -19.20
C ALA A 25 -25.08 26.71 -19.03
N GLN A 26 -26.11 26.55 -19.87
CA GLN A 26 -26.94 25.35 -19.95
C GLN A 26 -26.14 24.09 -20.36
N THR A 27 -25.18 24.20 -21.28
CA THR A 27 -24.33 23.08 -21.68
C THR A 27 -23.37 22.71 -20.57
N TRP A 28 -22.77 23.68 -19.89
CA TRP A 28 -21.95 23.43 -18.69
C TRP A 28 -22.74 22.73 -17.59
N LEU A 29 -23.96 23.19 -17.30
CA LEU A 29 -24.81 22.57 -16.30
C LEU A 29 -25.13 21.10 -16.63
N LYS A 30 -25.45 20.80 -17.91
CA LYS A 30 -25.69 19.43 -18.37
C LYS A 30 -24.44 18.56 -18.27
N MET A 31 -23.28 19.09 -18.64
CA MET A 31 -22.01 18.36 -18.57
C MET A 31 -21.59 18.10 -17.11
N THR A 32 -21.77 19.08 -16.21
CA THR A 32 -21.52 18.90 -14.77
C THR A 32 -22.47 17.87 -14.16
N ALA A 33 -23.77 17.93 -14.50
CA ALA A 33 -24.74 16.95 -14.02
C ALA A 33 -24.41 15.53 -14.51
N ALA A 34 -24.03 15.37 -15.79
CA ALA A 34 -23.57 14.09 -16.32
C ALA A 34 -22.28 13.60 -15.64
N GLY A 35 -21.32 14.50 -15.41
CA GLY A 35 -20.07 14.19 -14.71
C GLY A 35 -20.30 13.71 -13.28
N ILE A 36 -21.15 14.40 -12.51
CA ILE A 36 -21.54 13.99 -11.16
C ILE A 36 -22.25 12.63 -11.20
N GLY A 37 -23.15 12.43 -12.17
CA GLY A 37 -23.86 11.18 -12.38
C GLY A 37 -22.91 10.00 -12.64
N ILE A 38 -21.81 10.19 -13.38
CA ILE A 38 -20.81 9.15 -13.61
C ILE A 38 -19.94 8.94 -12.36
N CYS A 39 -19.50 10.01 -11.71
CA CYS A 39 -18.65 9.93 -10.52
C CYS A 39 -19.32 9.24 -9.33
N ILE A 40 -20.62 9.45 -9.14
CA ILE A 40 -21.40 8.80 -8.07
C ILE A 40 -22.02 7.50 -8.56
N GLY A 41 -22.55 7.50 -9.78
CA GLY A 41 -23.22 6.36 -10.38
C GLY A 41 -22.29 5.19 -10.67
N GLY A 42 -21.02 5.44 -11.01
CA GLY A 42 -20.02 4.38 -11.19
C GLY A 42 -19.84 3.55 -9.90
N PRO A 43 -19.39 4.15 -8.79
CA PRO A 43 -19.28 3.46 -7.51
C PRO A 43 -20.62 2.87 -7.03
N ALA A 44 -21.73 3.59 -7.18
CA ALA A 44 -23.05 3.10 -6.75
C ALA A 44 -23.51 1.87 -7.55
N LEU A 45 -23.29 1.85 -8.86
CA LEU A 45 -23.61 0.70 -9.73
C LEU A 45 -22.74 -0.51 -9.38
N VAL A 46 -21.46 -0.30 -9.09
CA VAL A 46 -20.57 -1.38 -8.64
C VAL A 46 -21.06 -1.98 -7.33
N GLN A 47 -21.47 -1.16 -6.37
CA GLN A 47 -22.00 -1.64 -5.10
C GLN A 47 -23.34 -2.35 -5.25
N TYR A 48 -24.17 -1.91 -6.20
CA TYR A 48 -25.45 -2.57 -6.50
C TYR A 48 -25.25 -3.94 -7.17
N LEU A 49 -24.29 -4.06 -8.07
CA LEU A 49 -23.99 -5.32 -8.77
C LEU A 49 -23.20 -6.31 -7.91
N ARG A 50 -22.39 -5.83 -6.97
CA ARG A 50 -21.61 -6.67 -6.09
C ARG A 50 -22.57 -7.45 -5.17
N PRO A 51 -22.55 -8.79 -5.16
CA PRO A 51 -23.30 -9.57 -4.19
C PRO A 51 -22.85 -9.19 -2.77
N SER A 52 -23.80 -9.07 -1.83
CA SER A 52 -23.51 -8.71 -0.43
C SER A 52 -22.53 -9.69 0.21
N ASP A 53 -21.67 -9.21 1.12
CA ASP A 53 -20.59 -10.01 1.72
C ASP A 53 -21.08 -11.33 2.36
N LYS A 54 -22.30 -11.36 2.91
CA LYS A 54 -22.92 -12.59 3.46
C LYS A 54 -23.17 -13.66 2.40
N GLU A 55 -23.62 -13.25 1.20
CA GLU A 55 -23.93 -14.16 0.10
C GLU A 55 -22.65 -14.60 -0.61
N LEU A 56 -21.62 -13.75 -0.57
CA LEU A 56 -20.26 -14.11 -0.95
C LEU A 56 -19.67 -15.14 0.01
N PHE A 57 -19.86 -14.93 1.32
CA PHE A 57 -19.41 -15.84 2.38
C PHE A 57 -20.01 -17.23 2.21
N ASP A 58 -21.33 -17.33 2.02
CA ASP A 58 -22.05 -18.61 1.85
C ASP A 58 -21.66 -19.38 0.57
N ARG A 59 -21.14 -18.69 -0.47
CA ARG A 59 -20.62 -19.33 -1.69
C ARG A 59 -19.17 -19.81 -1.57
N TYR A 60 -18.42 -19.36 -0.57
CA TYR A 60 -17.05 -19.85 -0.35
C TYR A 60 -17.07 -21.26 0.24
N SER A 61 -16.06 -22.05 -0.13
CA SER A 61 -15.81 -23.34 0.49
C SER A 61 -15.44 -23.16 1.97
N PRO A 62 -15.79 -24.13 2.85
CA PRO A 62 -15.68 -23.99 4.31
C PRO A 62 -14.25 -23.71 4.80
N ASP A 63 -13.25 -24.13 4.04
CA ASP A 63 -11.82 -23.89 4.29
C ASP A 63 -11.40 -22.42 4.15
N ILE A 64 -11.98 -21.67 3.21
CA ILE A 64 -11.67 -20.24 3.02
C ILE A 64 -12.41 -19.38 4.05
N GLN A 65 -13.60 -19.82 4.49
CA GLN A 65 -14.34 -19.19 5.57
C GLN A 65 -13.55 -19.25 6.90
N GLN A 66 -13.03 -20.42 7.26
CA GLN A 66 -12.22 -20.56 8.47
C GLN A 66 -10.97 -19.68 8.44
N ARG A 67 -10.22 -19.68 7.33
CA ARG A 67 -9.04 -18.80 7.20
C ARG A 67 -9.41 -17.32 7.30
N SER A 68 -10.55 -16.92 6.75
CA SER A 68 -10.99 -15.51 6.82
C SER A 68 -11.43 -15.11 8.23
N LEU A 69 -12.02 -16.05 8.99
CA LEU A 69 -12.41 -15.85 10.39
C LEU A 69 -11.18 -15.79 11.31
N GLU A 70 -10.19 -16.65 11.08
CA GLU A 70 -8.95 -16.70 11.87
C GLU A 70 -7.99 -15.56 11.52
N GLU A 71 -7.81 -15.25 10.24
CA GLU A 71 -6.88 -14.21 9.77
C GLU A 71 -7.48 -12.81 9.78
N GLY A 72 -8.82 -12.67 9.83
CA GLY A 72 -9.51 -11.38 9.90
C GLY A 72 -8.95 -10.43 10.97
N PRO A 73 -8.89 -10.84 12.26
CA PRO A 73 -8.35 -9.98 13.31
C PRO A 73 -6.86 -9.68 13.13
N ARG A 74 -6.06 -10.66 12.68
CA ARG A 74 -4.62 -10.45 12.38
C ARG A 74 -4.43 -9.43 11.27
N ARG A 75 -5.21 -9.52 10.19
CA ARG A 75 -5.14 -8.65 9.02
C ARG A 75 -5.57 -7.22 9.34
N ALA A 76 -6.57 -7.06 10.20
CA ALA A 76 -6.99 -5.74 10.70
C ALA A 76 -5.88 -5.07 11.52
N GLN A 77 -5.25 -5.82 12.43
CA GLN A 77 -4.10 -5.33 13.22
C GLN A 77 -2.91 -4.97 12.34
N GLU A 78 -2.57 -5.82 11.36
CA GLU A 78 -1.50 -5.55 10.40
C GLU A 78 -1.74 -4.29 9.57
N PHE A 79 -3.00 -4.03 9.21
CA PHE A 79 -3.40 -2.83 8.51
C PHE A 79 -3.25 -1.58 9.39
N ASP A 80 -3.75 -1.61 10.62
CA ASP A 80 -3.61 -0.50 11.58
C ASP A 80 -2.13 -0.20 11.85
N ASP A 81 -1.33 -1.23 12.06
CA ASP A 81 0.12 -1.13 12.23
C ASP A 81 0.81 -0.53 11.00
N TYR A 82 0.39 -0.92 9.80
CA TYR A 82 0.91 -0.37 8.56
C TYR A 82 0.57 1.11 8.42
N VAL A 83 -0.67 1.51 8.71
CA VAL A 83 -1.10 2.92 8.67
C VAL A 83 -0.34 3.74 9.71
N ASN A 84 -0.10 3.20 10.90
CA ASN A 84 0.70 3.86 11.93
C ASN A 84 2.16 4.06 11.47
N ARG A 85 2.78 3.04 10.86
CA ARG A 85 4.11 3.18 10.23
C ARG A 85 4.12 4.21 9.11
N LEU A 86 3.07 4.24 8.29
CA LEU A 86 2.95 5.20 7.19
C LEU A 86 2.85 6.63 7.69
N LYS A 87 2.08 6.88 8.76
CA LYS A 87 2.02 8.18 9.44
C LYS A 87 3.39 8.58 9.98
N GLU A 88 4.15 7.63 10.52
CA GLU A 88 5.49 7.90 11.02
C GLU A 88 6.49 8.23 9.90
N TRP A 89 6.45 7.48 8.80
CA TRP A 89 7.28 7.75 7.62
C TRP A 89 6.92 9.07 6.95
N SER A 90 5.64 9.44 6.93
CA SER A 90 5.18 10.71 6.37
C SER A 90 5.66 11.94 7.14
N LYS A 91 6.06 11.80 8.41
CA LYS A 91 6.65 12.91 9.19
C LYS A 91 8.13 13.14 8.85
N SER A 92 8.77 12.19 8.19
CA SER A 92 10.17 12.29 7.78
C SER A 92 10.27 12.87 6.37
N ASP A 93 11.22 13.77 6.14
CA ASP A 93 11.56 14.27 4.78
C ASP A 93 12.16 13.20 3.85
N LYS A 94 12.25 11.95 4.30
CA LYS A 94 12.72 10.83 3.49
C LYS A 94 11.56 10.23 2.71
N SER A 95 11.85 9.73 1.50
CA SER A 95 10.82 9.02 0.75
C SER A 95 10.32 7.79 1.52
N ILE A 96 9.01 7.57 1.50
CA ILE A 96 8.34 6.46 2.21
C ILE A 96 8.98 5.11 1.87
N TRP A 97 9.41 4.94 0.61
CA TRP A 97 10.05 3.72 0.14
C TRP A 97 11.39 3.43 0.83
N ILE A 98 12.23 4.46 1.02
CA ILE A 98 13.52 4.33 1.70
C ILE A 98 13.30 4.08 3.20
N ALA A 99 12.34 4.78 3.81
CA ALA A 99 12.00 4.58 5.22
C ALA A 99 11.47 3.16 5.51
N ALA A 100 10.67 2.61 4.59
CA ALA A 100 10.18 1.24 4.68
C ALA A 100 11.31 0.20 4.53
N GLN A 101 12.20 0.38 3.54
CA GLN A 101 13.33 -0.52 3.32
C GLN A 101 14.28 -0.56 4.51
N GLU A 102 14.53 0.59 5.13
CA GLU A 102 15.38 0.72 6.31
C GLU A 102 14.77 0.01 7.53
N GLN A 103 13.47 0.16 7.76
CA GLN A 103 12.75 -0.59 8.80
C GLN A 103 12.81 -2.10 8.57
N HIS A 104 12.68 -2.56 7.32
CA HIS A 104 12.82 -3.99 6.98
C HIS A 104 14.23 -4.49 7.25
N ARG A 105 15.26 -3.71 6.89
CA ARG A 105 16.67 -4.04 7.15
C ARG A 105 16.95 -4.14 8.64
N GLN A 106 16.51 -3.14 9.43
CA GLN A 106 16.67 -3.17 10.88
C GLN A 106 15.96 -4.37 11.53
N LYS A 107 14.74 -4.71 11.09
CA LYS A 107 14.02 -5.90 11.57
C LYS A 107 14.77 -7.20 11.26
N GLN A 108 15.36 -7.32 10.08
CA GLN A 108 16.16 -8.49 9.71
C GLN A 108 17.45 -8.58 10.53
N GLU A 109 18.16 -7.47 10.71
CA GLU A 109 19.40 -7.43 11.49
C GLU A 109 19.15 -7.75 12.96
N THR A 110 18.09 -7.20 13.56
CA THR A 110 17.68 -7.51 14.94
C THR A 110 17.23 -8.96 15.10
N ALA A 111 16.46 -9.50 14.15
CA ALA A 111 16.06 -10.90 14.17
C ALA A 111 17.27 -11.85 14.06
N GLN A 112 18.23 -11.53 13.19
CA GLN A 112 19.47 -12.31 13.06
C GLN A 112 20.34 -12.22 14.32
N ALA A 113 20.48 -11.03 14.91
CA ALA A 113 21.22 -10.84 16.15
C ALA A 113 20.58 -11.60 17.32
N GLN A 114 19.25 -11.60 17.43
CA GLN A 114 18.53 -12.39 18.43
C GLN A 114 18.67 -13.89 18.21
N ALA A 115 18.59 -14.36 16.96
CA ALA A 115 18.79 -15.77 16.64
C ALA A 115 20.21 -16.25 17.01
N GLN A 116 21.24 -15.43 16.73
CA GLN A 116 22.62 -15.73 17.10
C GLN A 116 22.83 -15.72 18.61
N GLN A 117 22.23 -14.76 19.35
CA GLN A 117 22.28 -14.75 20.81
C GLN A 117 21.59 -15.99 21.41
N ALA A 118 20.40 -16.35 20.92
CA ALA A 118 19.69 -17.53 21.40
C ALA A 118 20.49 -18.83 21.15
N GLN A 119 21.14 -18.95 19.99
CA GLN A 119 22.05 -20.06 19.69
C GLN A 119 23.25 -20.08 20.63
N GLY A 120 23.95 -18.94 20.79
CA GLY A 120 25.12 -18.83 21.67
C GLY A 120 24.82 -19.12 23.14
N THR A 121 23.66 -18.68 23.65
CA THR A 121 23.21 -19.01 25.01
C THR A 121 22.94 -20.51 25.14
N SER A 122 22.21 -21.12 24.20
CA SER A 122 21.90 -22.56 24.24
C SER A 122 23.14 -23.45 24.14
N GLU A 123 24.16 -23.00 23.40
CA GLU A 123 25.42 -23.72 23.24
C GLU A 123 26.31 -23.58 24.48
N SER A 124 26.34 -22.39 25.09
CA SER A 124 27.02 -22.13 26.36
C SER A 124 26.43 -22.97 27.51
N GLU A 125 25.10 -23.08 27.59
CA GLU A 125 24.41 -23.91 28.59
C GLU A 125 24.71 -25.40 28.40
N ARG A 126 24.76 -25.89 27.15
CA ARG A 126 25.13 -27.27 26.83
C ARG A 126 26.59 -27.58 27.21
N ASN A 127 27.51 -26.66 26.92
CA ASN A 127 28.92 -26.83 27.26
C ASN A 127 29.15 -26.79 28.78
N ALA A 128 28.49 -25.87 29.50
CA ALA A 128 28.54 -25.80 30.94
C ALA A 128 27.98 -27.06 31.62
N ALA A 129 26.93 -27.68 31.05
CA ALA A 129 26.40 -28.95 31.52
C ALA A 129 27.40 -30.10 31.31
N ALA A 130 28.02 -30.18 30.12
CA ALA A 130 29.04 -31.19 29.81
C ALA A 130 30.26 -31.10 30.75
N GLN A 131 30.78 -29.90 31.01
CA GLN A 131 31.91 -29.70 31.92
C GLN A 131 31.60 -30.13 33.37
N ARG A 132 30.37 -29.90 33.83
CA ARG A 132 29.91 -30.33 35.17
C ARG A 132 29.85 -31.86 35.28
N GLU A 133 29.46 -32.54 34.21
CA GLU A 133 29.45 -34.02 34.18
C GLU A 133 30.85 -34.62 34.19
N GLU A 134 31.80 -34.01 33.49
CA GLU A 134 33.21 -34.42 33.49
C GLU A 134 33.84 -34.23 34.88
N MET A 135 33.67 -33.06 35.50
CA MET A 135 34.15 -32.80 36.86
C MET A 135 33.53 -33.75 37.89
N ARG A 136 32.25 -34.12 37.72
CA ARG A 136 31.57 -35.10 38.58
C ARG A 136 32.17 -36.50 38.44
N LYS A 137 32.57 -36.92 37.23
CA LYS A 137 33.22 -38.22 36.99
C LYS A 137 34.60 -38.29 37.63
N GLU A 138 35.39 -37.22 37.60
CA GLU A 138 36.74 -37.20 38.21
C GLU A 138 36.71 -37.24 39.75
N LEU A 139 35.76 -36.55 40.37
CA LEU A 139 35.58 -36.56 41.83
C LEU A 139 35.15 -37.93 42.38
N LEU A 140 34.38 -38.71 41.60
CA LEU A 140 33.96 -40.07 41.96
C LEU A 140 35.00 -41.13 41.56
N GLY A 141 35.86 -40.84 40.58
CA GLY A 141 36.93 -41.72 40.10
C GLY A 141 38.20 -41.70 40.95
N SER A 142 38.49 -40.59 41.64
CA SER A 142 39.69 -40.46 42.51
C SER A 142 39.53 -41.06 43.92
N GLY A 143 38.45 -41.80 44.17
CA GLY A 143 38.11 -42.40 45.48
C GLY A 143 38.21 -43.93 45.53
N LYS A 144 39.04 -44.54 44.67
CA LYS A 144 39.33 -45.99 44.70
C LYS A 144 40.82 -46.25 44.86
#